data_AF-A0A6N7PK17-F1
#
_entry.id   AF-A0A6N7PK17-F1
#
_cell.length_a   1.000
_cell.length_b   1.000
_cell.length_c   1.000
_cell.angle_alpha   90.00
_cell.angle_beta   90.00
_cell.angle_gamma   90.00
#
_symmetry.space_group_name_H-M   'P 1'
#
loop_
_entity.id
_entity.type
_entity.pdbx_description
1 polymer ?
#
loop_
_entity_poly.entity_id
_entity_poly.type
_entity_poly.pdbx_seq_one_letter_code
_entity_poly.pdbx_strand_id
1 'polypeptide(L)'
;METARAAPRPWLLGPSTDLLLGCGLGYGLVVLALAASGAPMGSLDGWLPLVVLVTGIPHYGATLLRVYGTESARRRYFLYAFPLGFLVWAAFAASFGVPRLGTALITLYLTWSPWHYTAQNFGLVMMFLRRAGLSPTPALRRLVQASFVLSFSLVFLNIHGSASAGGADPLQTSSAMYRFAPLGIPARLALCALAVVGVSYVSVTIIALRRLLSFAPPSRLAPALALVASQAAWFVLPVLLGFARPNLYGSGGATALAFIWVAIAHSVQYLWISFHYARASGNVARTAPSGLWYLGKTVLAGAVIWVVPAVVCAPGALGLLPFDAGLGLLVAAAVNLHHFILDGAIWKLRDGTVGNVLVGQTSAAPSASPAAKGLGAWAAWAARAALVAAGLVSAGAWAASAWEKEMGLDRAAANGDLARVRVAAQRLALLGRDSARIHVTIGRLLDARGEKAAAHEAYEAALALDPEDPAALDRIAESWLSRGEFQRALDARYRATRNAPDRPAFRRRYEELLARLQAPPEMGDTEEIVVTGETSPASAPGEGTK
;
A
#
# COMPACT_ATOMS: atom_id res chain seq x y z
N MET A 1 22.81 -42.30 -32.48
CA MET A 1 21.61 -41.44 -32.67
C MET A 1 21.68 -40.29 -31.69
N GLU A 2 22.23 -39.18 -32.12
CA GLU A 2 22.26 -37.93 -31.37
C GLU A 2 20.85 -37.34 -31.43
N THR A 3 20.10 -37.40 -30.33
CA THR A 3 18.75 -36.82 -30.27
C THR A 3 18.86 -35.33 -30.55
N ALA A 4 18.35 -34.87 -31.69
CA ALA A 4 18.30 -33.46 -32.06
C ALA A 4 17.71 -32.66 -30.89
N ARG A 5 18.55 -31.89 -30.19
CA ARG A 5 18.09 -30.98 -29.12
C ARG A 5 17.10 -30.02 -29.75
N ALA A 6 15.84 -30.07 -29.29
CA ALA A 6 14.82 -29.12 -29.68
C ALA A 6 15.37 -27.69 -29.58
N ALA A 7 15.14 -26.87 -30.59
CA ALA A 7 15.63 -25.50 -30.61
C ALA A 7 15.24 -24.75 -29.32
N PRO A 8 16.16 -23.97 -28.71
CA PRO A 8 15.88 -23.28 -27.46
C PRO A 8 14.67 -22.35 -27.62
N ARG A 9 13.61 -22.63 -26.87
CA ARG A 9 12.40 -21.80 -26.82
C ARG A 9 12.51 -20.84 -25.63
N PRO A 10 12.45 -19.51 -25.85
CA PRO A 10 12.55 -18.54 -24.76
C PRO A 10 11.36 -18.63 -23.79
N TRP A 11 10.22 -19.12 -24.26
CA TRP A 11 8.94 -19.08 -23.58
C TRP A 11 8.80 -20.14 -22.45
N LEU A 12 8.10 -19.78 -21.38
CA LEU A 12 7.66 -20.62 -20.27
C LEU A 12 6.28 -21.24 -20.53
N LEU A 13 5.26 -20.41 -20.76
CA LEU A 13 3.89 -20.85 -21.01
C LEU A 13 3.45 -20.61 -22.46
N GLY A 14 4.11 -19.67 -23.14
CA GLY A 14 3.84 -19.33 -24.53
C GLY A 14 4.08 -17.83 -24.79
N PRO A 15 4.31 -17.42 -26.05
CA PRO A 15 4.69 -16.05 -26.39
C PRO A 15 3.68 -15.01 -25.89
N SER A 16 2.39 -15.21 -26.12
CA SER A 16 1.35 -14.26 -25.69
C SER A 16 1.27 -14.14 -24.17
N THR A 17 1.13 -15.26 -23.46
CA THR A 17 1.04 -15.29 -22.00
C THR A 17 2.27 -14.69 -21.34
N ASP A 18 3.46 -15.04 -21.83
CA ASP A 18 4.71 -14.57 -21.25
C ASP A 18 4.96 -13.10 -21.54
N LEU A 19 4.58 -12.58 -22.71
CA LEU A 19 4.69 -11.15 -23.01
C LEU A 19 3.68 -10.31 -22.22
N LEU A 20 2.42 -10.76 -22.16
CA LEU A 20 1.35 -10.03 -21.48
C LEU A 20 1.52 -10.04 -19.96
N LEU A 21 1.71 -11.23 -19.38
CA LEU A 21 1.76 -11.40 -17.92
C LEU A 21 3.18 -11.34 -17.38
N GLY A 22 4.12 -12.05 -18.02
CA GLY A 22 5.50 -12.17 -17.54
C GLY A 22 6.37 -10.95 -17.84
N CYS A 23 6.24 -10.37 -19.03
CA CYS A 23 7.02 -9.21 -19.44
C CYS A 23 6.33 -7.88 -19.13
N GLY A 24 5.07 -7.92 -18.68
CA GLY A 24 4.34 -6.73 -18.23
C GLY A 24 3.74 -5.89 -19.36
N LEU A 25 3.59 -6.42 -20.58
CA LEU A 25 2.92 -5.67 -21.67
C LEU A 25 1.41 -5.52 -21.44
N GLY A 26 0.78 -6.47 -20.73
CA GLY A 26 -0.64 -6.37 -20.38
C GLY A 26 -0.93 -5.15 -19.51
N TYR A 27 0.00 -4.80 -18.60
CA TYR A 27 -0.07 -3.57 -17.83
C TYR A 27 -0.07 -2.32 -18.73
N GLY A 28 0.85 -2.28 -19.70
CA GLY A 28 0.93 -1.17 -20.66
C GLY A 28 -0.36 -1.00 -21.45
N LEU A 29 -1.00 -2.10 -21.87
CA LEU A 29 -2.30 -2.07 -22.56
C LEU A 29 -3.41 -1.50 -21.68
N VAL A 30 -3.46 -1.85 -20.39
CA VAL A 30 -4.45 -1.29 -19.46
C VAL A 30 -4.26 0.22 -19.31
N VAL A 31 -3.02 0.68 -19.12
CA VAL A 31 -2.71 2.11 -19.01
C VAL A 31 -3.08 2.86 -20.29
N LEU A 32 -2.74 2.31 -21.46
CA LEU A 32 -3.09 2.90 -22.76
C LEU A 32 -4.61 2.93 -22.97
N ALA A 33 -5.34 1.89 -22.58
CA ALA A 33 -6.80 1.84 -22.67
C ALA A 33 -7.46 2.88 -21.77
N LEU A 34 -6.99 3.03 -20.52
CA LEU A 34 -7.46 4.08 -19.62
C LEU A 34 -7.18 5.47 -20.20
N ALA A 35 -5.97 5.71 -20.68
CA ALA A 35 -5.60 6.97 -21.31
C ALA A 35 -6.46 7.28 -22.55
N ALA A 36 -6.71 6.29 -23.41
CA ALA A 36 -7.56 6.43 -24.60
C ALA A 36 -9.03 6.69 -24.26
N SER A 37 -9.52 6.13 -23.14
CA SER A 37 -10.90 6.35 -22.66
C SER A 37 -11.12 7.73 -22.03
N GLY A 38 -10.04 8.45 -21.68
CA GLY A 38 -10.11 9.68 -20.89
C GLY A 38 -10.52 9.46 -19.43
N ALA A 39 -10.73 8.20 -19.00
CA ALA A 39 -11.06 7.88 -17.63
C ALA A 39 -9.86 8.16 -16.70
N PRO A 40 -10.07 8.83 -15.56
CA PRO A 40 -9.00 8.97 -14.57
C PRO A 40 -8.61 7.60 -14.05
N MET A 41 -7.34 7.40 -13.72
CA MET A 41 -6.83 6.14 -13.15
C MET A 41 -7.59 5.71 -11.87
N GLY A 42 -8.12 6.65 -11.09
CA GLY A 42 -8.95 6.39 -9.90
C GLY A 42 -10.36 5.86 -10.19
N SER A 43 -10.80 5.83 -11.45
CA SER A 43 -12.08 5.22 -11.85
C SER A 43 -12.16 3.72 -11.54
N LEU A 44 -11.02 3.07 -11.31
CA LEU A 44 -10.92 1.66 -10.99
C LEU A 44 -10.80 1.39 -9.48
N ASP A 45 -10.81 2.41 -8.62
CA ASP A 45 -10.56 2.26 -7.18
C ASP A 45 -11.59 1.32 -6.52
N GLY A 46 -12.86 1.36 -6.94
CA GLY A 46 -13.90 0.45 -6.44
C GLY A 46 -13.67 -1.02 -6.78
N TRP A 47 -12.88 -1.32 -7.82
CA TRP A 47 -12.49 -2.69 -8.19
C TRP A 47 -11.18 -3.14 -7.54
N LEU A 48 -10.42 -2.22 -6.95
CA LEU A 48 -9.10 -2.49 -6.39
C LEU A 48 -9.10 -3.64 -5.38
N PRO A 49 -10.06 -3.77 -4.45
CA PRO A 49 -10.06 -4.89 -3.50
C PRO A 49 -10.19 -6.27 -4.17
N LEU A 50 -10.98 -6.35 -5.25
CA LEU A 50 -11.12 -7.58 -6.03
C LEU A 50 -9.83 -7.88 -6.80
N VAL A 51 -9.24 -6.85 -7.43
CA VAL A 51 -7.95 -6.98 -8.12
C VAL A 51 -6.87 -7.46 -7.15
N VAL A 52 -6.79 -6.90 -5.94
CA VAL A 52 -5.85 -7.33 -4.90
C VAL A 52 -6.14 -8.75 -4.43
N LEU A 53 -7.41 -9.16 -4.29
CA LEU A 53 -7.78 -10.53 -3.92
C LEU A 53 -7.33 -11.57 -4.95
N VAL A 54 -7.33 -11.23 -6.24
CA VAL A 54 -6.94 -12.17 -7.32
C VAL A 54 -5.47 -12.03 -7.76
N THR A 55 -4.79 -10.94 -7.41
CA THR A 55 -3.38 -10.70 -7.75
C THR A 55 -2.49 -10.60 -6.51
N GLY A 56 -2.64 -9.55 -5.71
CA GLY A 56 -1.78 -9.25 -4.56
C GLY A 56 -1.80 -10.32 -3.48
N ILE A 57 -2.98 -10.70 -2.97
CA ILE A 57 -3.12 -11.74 -1.94
C ILE A 57 -2.46 -13.06 -2.38
N PRO A 58 -2.83 -13.67 -3.51
CA PRO A 58 -2.22 -14.91 -3.95
C PRO A 58 -0.74 -14.77 -4.29
N HIS A 59 -0.24 -13.58 -4.63
CA HIS A 59 1.20 -13.36 -4.80
C HIS A 59 1.97 -13.66 -3.50
N TYR A 60 1.59 -13.08 -2.36
CA TYR A 60 2.22 -13.41 -1.08
C TYR A 60 2.03 -14.88 -0.72
N GLY A 61 0.84 -15.43 -0.95
CA GLY A 61 0.59 -16.84 -0.72
C GLY A 61 1.46 -17.78 -1.55
N ALA A 62 1.78 -17.43 -2.80
CA ALA A 62 2.69 -18.20 -3.64
C ALA A 62 4.12 -18.22 -3.06
N THR A 63 4.57 -17.11 -2.48
CA THR A 63 5.84 -17.06 -1.73
C THR A 63 5.81 -18.03 -0.55
N LEU A 64 4.72 -17.99 0.24
CA LEU A 64 4.57 -18.84 1.41
C LEU A 64 4.51 -20.32 1.07
N LEU A 65 3.75 -20.71 0.05
CA LEU A 65 3.69 -22.11 -0.39
C LEU A 65 5.04 -22.62 -0.89
N ARG A 66 5.83 -21.77 -1.55
CA ARG A 66 7.16 -22.14 -2.06
C ARG A 66 8.18 -22.36 -0.94
N VAL A 67 8.10 -21.58 0.14
CA VAL A 67 9.06 -21.64 1.26
C VAL A 67 8.61 -22.63 2.34
N TYR A 68 7.35 -22.56 2.75
CA TYR A 68 6.82 -23.31 3.89
C TYR A 68 6.09 -24.60 3.49
N GLY A 69 5.74 -24.77 2.22
CA GLY A 69 4.89 -25.87 1.75
C GLY A 69 5.50 -27.27 1.84
N THR A 70 6.83 -27.40 1.78
CA THR A 70 7.53 -28.69 1.91
C THR A 70 8.66 -28.62 2.94
N GLU A 71 8.99 -29.77 3.54
CA GLU A 71 10.09 -29.84 4.49
C GLU A 71 11.45 -29.53 3.82
N SER A 72 11.66 -30.02 2.61
CA SER A 72 12.88 -29.75 1.84
C SER A 72 13.06 -28.25 1.56
N ALA A 73 11.98 -27.53 1.25
CA ALA A 73 12.02 -26.08 1.08
C ALA A 73 12.32 -25.35 2.40
N ARG A 74 11.67 -25.74 3.50
CA ARG A 74 11.92 -25.14 4.83
C ARG A 74 13.37 -25.32 5.28
N ARG A 75 13.95 -26.50 5.07
CA ARG A 75 15.37 -26.76 5.36
C ARG A 75 16.29 -25.92 4.48
N ARG A 76 15.99 -25.83 3.18
CA ARG A 76 16.80 -25.06 2.21
C ARG A 76 16.81 -23.56 2.51
N TYR A 77 15.67 -23.00 2.90
CA TYR A 77 15.50 -21.57 3.11
C TYR A 77 15.44 -21.18 4.59
N PHE A 78 15.92 -22.04 5.49
CA PHE A 78 15.75 -21.91 6.94
C PHE A 78 16.13 -20.52 7.48
N LEU A 79 17.32 -20.01 7.12
CA LEU A 79 17.82 -18.71 7.59
C LEU A 79 16.87 -17.54 7.23
N TYR A 80 16.29 -17.59 6.04
CA TYR A 80 15.39 -16.55 5.52
C TYR A 80 13.98 -16.70 6.11
N ALA A 81 13.49 -17.93 6.21
CA ALA A 81 12.15 -18.26 6.66
C ALA A 81 11.96 -18.01 8.17
N PHE A 82 12.92 -18.44 8.99
CA PHE A 82 12.73 -18.47 10.44
C PHE A 82 13.48 -17.34 11.17
N PRO A 83 14.83 -17.29 11.26
CA PRO A 83 15.49 -16.19 11.97
C PRO A 83 15.20 -14.81 11.38
N LEU A 84 15.42 -14.61 10.08
CA LEU A 84 15.19 -13.30 9.45
C LEU A 84 13.69 -12.95 9.39
N GLY A 85 12.84 -13.94 9.11
CA GLY A 85 11.40 -13.77 9.19
C GLY A 85 10.93 -13.36 10.58
N PHE A 86 11.45 -13.99 11.63
CA PHE A 86 11.17 -13.65 13.03
C PHE A 86 11.61 -12.23 13.35
N LEU A 87 12.78 -11.79 12.92
CA LEU A 87 13.25 -10.42 13.17
C LEU A 87 12.30 -9.36 12.60
N VAL A 88 11.70 -9.60 11.41
CA VAL A 88 10.71 -8.68 10.84
C VAL A 88 9.46 -8.61 11.73
N TRP A 89 8.91 -9.76 12.14
CA TRP A 89 7.71 -9.80 12.96
C TRP A 89 7.95 -9.33 14.41
N ALA A 90 9.14 -9.55 14.94
CA ALA A 90 9.58 -9.01 16.24
C ALA A 90 9.71 -7.49 16.17
N ALA A 91 10.27 -6.94 15.09
CA ALA A 91 10.32 -5.50 14.87
C ALA A 91 8.91 -4.88 14.71
N PHE A 92 8.01 -5.58 14.01
CA PHE A 92 6.59 -5.20 13.94
C PHE A 92 5.96 -5.14 15.34
N ALA A 93 6.12 -6.18 16.16
CA ALA A 93 5.59 -6.19 17.53
C ALA A 93 6.23 -5.10 18.42
N ALA A 94 7.54 -4.90 18.32
CA ALA A 94 8.23 -3.85 19.06
C ALA A 94 7.82 -2.43 18.62
N SER A 95 7.34 -2.26 17.39
CA SER A 95 6.91 -0.96 16.86
C SER A 95 5.73 -0.34 17.62
N PHE A 96 4.88 -1.16 18.24
CA PHE A 96 3.78 -0.67 19.08
C PHE A 96 4.26 0.08 20.32
N GLY A 97 5.41 -0.31 20.89
CA GLY A 97 6.05 0.39 22.01
C GLY A 97 7.05 1.46 21.57
N VAL A 98 7.57 1.36 20.34
CA VAL A 98 8.58 2.28 19.79
C VAL A 98 8.13 2.75 18.40
N PRO A 99 7.27 3.79 18.29
CA PRO A 99 6.72 4.22 17.01
C PRO A 99 7.76 4.55 15.93
N ARG A 100 8.93 5.07 16.32
CA ARG A 100 10.07 5.33 15.41
C ARG A 100 10.53 4.07 14.68
N LEU A 101 10.45 2.90 15.32
CA LEU A 101 10.75 1.62 14.67
C LEU A 101 9.69 1.29 13.61
N GLY A 102 8.42 1.59 13.87
CA GLY A 102 7.34 1.46 12.89
C GLY A 102 7.54 2.37 11.68
N THR A 103 7.86 3.65 11.90
CA THR A 103 8.27 4.59 10.84
C THR A 103 9.46 4.04 10.04
N ALA A 104 10.46 3.47 10.70
CA ALA A 104 11.63 2.88 10.03
C ALA A 104 11.26 1.66 9.17
N LEU A 105 10.40 0.76 9.66
CA LEU A 105 9.89 -0.38 8.90
C LEU A 105 9.11 0.06 7.65
N ILE A 106 8.21 1.04 7.81
CA ILE A 106 7.40 1.59 6.72
C ILE A 106 8.31 2.25 5.68
N THR A 107 9.28 3.05 6.13
CA THR A 107 10.25 3.70 5.25
C THR A 107 11.07 2.66 4.49
N LEU A 108 11.61 1.65 5.18
CA LEU A 108 12.36 0.58 4.55
C LEU A 108 11.51 -0.18 3.52
N TYR A 109 10.26 -0.51 3.86
CA TYR A 109 9.31 -1.15 2.94
C TYR A 109 9.12 -0.32 1.67
N LEU A 110 8.66 0.93 1.80
CA LEU A 110 8.31 1.76 0.65
C LEU A 110 9.53 2.12 -0.19
N THR A 111 10.70 2.31 0.43
CA THR A 111 11.97 2.53 -0.28
C THR A 111 12.44 1.28 -1.02
N TRP A 112 12.26 0.09 -0.44
CA TRP A 112 12.78 -1.15 -1.01
C TRP A 112 11.86 -1.77 -2.06
N SER A 113 10.55 -1.48 -2.02
CA SER A 113 9.58 -1.96 -3.01
C SER A 113 10.01 -1.71 -4.47
N PRO A 114 10.34 -0.47 -4.91
CA PRO A 114 10.80 -0.23 -6.28
C PRO A 114 12.08 -0.99 -6.64
N TRP A 115 13.01 -1.15 -5.69
CA TRP A 115 14.22 -1.95 -5.89
C TRP A 115 13.89 -3.43 -6.09
N HIS A 116 13.01 -3.97 -5.26
CA HIS A 116 12.57 -5.37 -5.33
C HIS A 116 11.96 -5.68 -6.71
N TYR A 117 11.05 -4.83 -7.19
CA TYR A 117 10.45 -4.95 -8.53
C TYR A 117 11.50 -4.84 -9.65
N THR A 118 12.43 -3.90 -9.53
CA THR A 118 13.54 -3.70 -10.47
C THR A 118 14.46 -4.93 -10.55
N ALA A 119 14.81 -5.50 -9.39
CA ALA A 119 15.64 -6.69 -9.30
C ALA A 119 14.94 -7.92 -9.91
N GLN A 120 13.63 -8.05 -9.73
CA GLN A 120 12.82 -9.08 -10.40
C GLN A 120 12.88 -8.94 -11.92
N ASN A 121 12.56 -7.76 -12.47
CA ASN A 121 12.55 -7.57 -13.92
C ASN A 121 13.95 -7.82 -14.53
N PHE A 122 15.02 -7.37 -13.89
CA PHE A 122 16.39 -7.71 -14.32
C PHE A 122 16.64 -9.23 -14.31
N GLY A 123 16.20 -9.92 -13.24
CA GLY A 123 16.26 -11.37 -13.13
C GLY A 123 15.51 -12.08 -14.27
N LEU A 124 14.32 -11.60 -14.62
CA LEU A 124 13.52 -12.11 -15.73
C LEU A 124 14.21 -11.87 -17.08
N VAL A 125 14.83 -10.72 -17.31
CA VAL A 125 15.63 -10.46 -18.52
C VAL A 125 16.73 -11.51 -18.64
N MET A 126 17.50 -11.72 -17.57
CA MET A 126 18.59 -12.72 -17.58
C MET A 126 18.05 -14.15 -17.76
N MET A 127 16.90 -14.48 -17.19
CA MET A 127 16.24 -15.76 -17.37
C MET A 127 15.86 -15.98 -18.84
N PHE A 128 15.14 -15.04 -19.46
CA PHE A 128 14.70 -15.16 -20.85
C PHE A 128 15.86 -15.20 -21.83
N LEU A 129 16.92 -14.42 -21.62
CA LEU A 129 18.13 -14.51 -22.44
C LEU A 129 18.74 -15.91 -22.38
N ARG A 130 18.89 -16.48 -21.18
CA ARG A 130 19.40 -17.86 -21.02
C ARG A 130 18.50 -18.91 -21.64
N ARG A 131 17.18 -18.79 -21.48
CA ARG A 131 16.19 -19.69 -22.13
C ARG A 131 16.21 -19.59 -23.64
N ALA A 132 16.46 -18.40 -24.15
CA ALA A 132 16.70 -18.18 -25.57
C ALA A 132 18.02 -18.80 -26.04
N GLY A 133 18.82 -19.45 -25.19
CA GLY A 133 20.13 -20.02 -25.54
C GLY A 133 21.23 -18.96 -25.64
N LEU A 134 21.05 -17.79 -25.03
CA LEU A 134 21.98 -16.68 -25.08
C LEU A 134 22.71 -16.53 -23.74
N SER A 135 24.03 -16.30 -23.80
CA SER A 135 24.87 -16.03 -22.64
C SER A 135 25.53 -14.66 -22.80
N PRO A 136 24.92 -13.58 -22.27
CA PRO A 136 25.48 -12.24 -22.38
C PRO A 136 26.87 -12.15 -21.74
N THR A 137 27.77 -11.38 -22.36
CA THR A 137 29.07 -11.08 -21.76
C THR A 137 28.90 -10.33 -20.42
N PRO A 138 29.88 -10.39 -19.50
CA PRO A 138 29.82 -9.64 -18.25
C PRO A 138 29.61 -8.14 -18.46
N ALA A 139 30.20 -7.57 -19.51
CA ALA A 139 30.02 -6.16 -19.86
C ALA A 139 28.57 -5.85 -20.27
N LEU A 140 27.98 -6.63 -21.17
CA LEU A 140 26.59 -6.46 -21.59
C LEU A 140 25.61 -6.63 -20.41
N ARG A 141 25.85 -7.65 -19.57
CA ARG A 141 25.06 -7.87 -18.35
C ARG A 141 25.12 -6.65 -17.42
N ARG A 142 26.30 -6.08 -17.19
CA ARG A 142 26.47 -4.88 -16.35
C ARG A 142 25.80 -3.64 -16.95
N LEU A 143 25.83 -3.46 -18.28
CA LEU A 143 25.12 -2.37 -18.94
C LEU A 143 23.60 -2.47 -18.77
N VAL A 144 23.03 -3.66 -18.99
CA VAL A 144 21.60 -3.89 -18.73
C VAL A 144 21.31 -3.66 -17.24
N GLN A 145 22.11 -4.21 -16.33
CA GLN A 145 21.91 -3.99 -14.90
C GLN A 145 21.97 -2.51 -14.52
N ALA A 146 22.90 -1.74 -15.09
CA ALA A 146 23.03 -0.31 -14.83
C ALA A 146 21.77 0.46 -15.27
N SER A 147 21.18 0.14 -16.42
CA SER A 147 19.89 0.72 -16.84
C SER A 147 18.79 0.49 -15.80
N PHE A 148 18.67 -0.73 -15.27
CA PHE A 148 17.69 -1.06 -14.23
C PHE A 148 17.98 -0.32 -12.91
N VAL A 149 19.24 -0.30 -12.45
CA VAL A 149 19.64 0.44 -11.24
C VAL A 149 19.33 1.94 -11.38
N LEU A 150 19.65 2.55 -12.52
CA LEU A 150 19.37 3.96 -12.76
C LEU A 150 17.87 4.27 -12.75
N SER A 151 17.04 3.38 -13.29
CA SER A 151 15.57 3.55 -13.21
C SER A 151 15.06 3.53 -11.77
N PHE A 152 15.63 2.67 -10.91
CA PHE A 152 15.34 2.68 -9.47
C PHE A 152 15.84 3.96 -8.81
N SER A 153 17.05 4.42 -9.15
CA SER A 153 17.63 5.65 -8.58
C SER A 153 16.76 6.88 -8.85
N LEU A 154 16.10 6.97 -10.01
CA LEU A 154 15.13 8.04 -10.29
C LEU A 154 13.98 8.04 -9.27
N VAL A 155 13.38 6.88 -9.02
CA VAL A 155 12.27 6.73 -8.06
C VAL A 155 12.75 7.03 -6.66
N PHE A 156 13.91 6.50 -6.27
CA PHE A 156 14.52 6.74 -4.96
C PHE A 156 14.72 8.23 -4.68
N LEU A 157 15.31 8.97 -5.63
CA LEU A 157 15.52 10.41 -5.50
C LEU A 157 14.18 11.17 -5.44
N ASN A 158 13.20 10.74 -6.23
CA ASN A 158 11.86 11.34 -6.23
C ASN A 158 11.15 11.18 -4.87
N ILE A 159 11.16 9.98 -4.29
CA ILE A 159 10.44 9.73 -3.02
C ILE A 159 11.18 10.28 -1.79
N HIS A 160 12.50 10.44 -1.85
CA HIS A 160 13.30 10.95 -0.73
C HIS A 160 13.64 12.46 -0.79
N GLY A 161 13.19 13.16 -1.83
CA GLY A 161 13.32 14.62 -1.96
C GLY A 161 12.59 15.40 -0.86
N SER A 162 13.10 16.57 -0.49
CA SER A 162 12.50 17.44 0.53
C SER A 162 11.13 17.98 0.12
N ALA A 163 10.86 18.09 -1.18
CA ALA A 163 9.53 18.45 -1.71
C ALA A 163 8.51 17.31 -1.52
N SER A 164 8.98 16.08 -1.34
CA SER A 164 8.13 14.92 -1.04
C SER A 164 7.78 14.87 0.46
N ALA A 165 8.56 15.53 1.31
CA ALA A 165 8.26 15.68 2.74
C ALA A 165 7.11 16.68 2.96
N GLY A 166 5.88 16.17 3.08
CA GLY A 166 4.70 16.98 3.39
C GLY A 166 3.67 17.11 2.27
N GLY A 167 3.80 16.33 1.20
CA GLY A 167 2.74 16.20 0.18
C GLY A 167 1.55 15.36 0.69
N ALA A 168 0.36 15.62 0.17
CA ALA A 168 -0.90 14.88 0.39
C ALA A 168 -0.88 13.47 -0.25
N ASP A 169 0.25 12.77 -0.18
CA ASP A 169 0.41 11.43 -0.74
C ASP A 169 -0.16 10.40 0.25
N PRO A 170 -1.19 9.62 -0.13
CA PRO A 170 -1.81 8.62 0.74
C PRO A 170 -0.86 7.54 1.27
N LEU A 171 0.30 7.32 0.62
CA LEU A 171 1.34 6.40 1.12
C LEU A 171 2.20 7.04 2.23
N GLN A 172 2.12 8.36 2.41
CA GLN A 172 2.89 9.12 3.39
C GLN A 172 2.05 9.59 4.58
N THR A 173 0.73 9.68 4.43
CA THR A 173 -0.20 10.13 5.47
C THR A 173 -0.99 8.96 6.07
N SER A 174 -0.34 8.02 6.74
CA SER A 174 -0.98 7.41 7.92
C SER A 174 -0.69 8.32 9.13
N SER A 175 -1.47 8.19 10.20
CA SER A 175 -1.48 9.07 11.38
C SER A 175 -0.11 9.64 11.78
N ALA A 176 -0.08 10.77 12.49
CA ALA A 176 1.16 11.45 12.91
C ALA A 176 2.23 10.52 13.54
N MET A 177 1.84 9.36 14.07
CA MET A 177 2.69 8.36 14.70
C MET A 177 3.41 7.40 13.74
N TYR A 178 2.73 6.90 12.69
CA TYR A 178 3.30 5.93 11.74
C TYR A 178 3.22 6.50 10.33
N ARG A 179 4.36 6.69 9.68
CA ARG A 179 4.42 7.33 8.36
C ARG A 179 5.68 6.92 7.61
N PHE A 180 5.70 7.24 6.32
CA PHE A 180 6.94 7.27 5.55
C PHE A 180 7.80 8.47 5.98
N ALA A 181 9.10 8.25 6.20
CA ALA A 181 10.04 9.31 6.53
C ALA A 181 11.08 9.45 5.40
N PRO A 182 10.92 10.42 4.48
CA PRO A 182 11.91 10.65 3.43
C PRO A 182 13.25 11.10 4.03
N LEU A 183 14.35 10.90 3.28
CA LEU A 183 15.69 11.34 3.72
C LEU A 183 15.84 12.86 3.75
N GLY A 184 14.90 13.59 3.13
CA GLY A 184 14.91 15.05 3.11
C GLY A 184 15.98 15.62 2.17
N ILE A 185 16.25 14.95 1.03
CA ILE A 185 17.25 15.41 0.05
C ILE A 185 16.86 16.82 -0.42
N PRO A 186 17.71 17.85 -0.23
CA PRO A 186 17.36 19.22 -0.57
C PRO A 186 16.86 19.36 -2.01
N ALA A 187 15.77 20.10 -2.23
CA ALA A 187 15.08 20.17 -3.52
C ALA A 187 16.01 20.46 -4.71
N ARG A 188 16.97 21.40 -4.56
CA ARG A 188 17.96 21.71 -5.61
C ARG A 188 18.86 20.52 -5.92
N LEU A 189 19.34 19.82 -4.88
CA LEU A 189 20.17 18.64 -5.04
C LEU A 189 19.38 17.49 -5.67
N ALA A 190 18.14 17.27 -5.24
CA ALA A 190 17.26 16.25 -5.81
C ALA A 190 17.02 16.51 -7.31
N LEU A 191 16.73 17.76 -7.70
CA LEU A 191 16.55 18.14 -9.11
C LEU A 191 17.82 17.92 -9.95
N CYS A 192 18.99 18.36 -9.48
CA CYS A 192 20.25 18.12 -10.17
C CYS A 192 20.55 16.63 -10.30
N ALA A 193 20.36 15.86 -9.23
CA ALA A 193 20.57 14.41 -9.24
C ALA A 193 19.60 13.70 -10.19
N LEU A 194 18.31 14.08 -10.20
CA LEU A 194 17.32 13.54 -11.12
C LEU A 194 17.69 13.82 -12.58
N ALA A 195 18.18 15.02 -12.91
CA ALA A 195 18.62 15.36 -14.25
C ALA A 195 19.83 14.50 -14.68
N VAL A 196 20.86 14.39 -13.84
CA VAL A 196 22.07 13.60 -14.11
C VAL A 196 21.74 12.11 -14.25
N VAL A 197 20.96 11.56 -13.32
CA VAL A 197 20.53 10.15 -13.36
C VAL A 197 19.61 9.91 -14.54
N GLY A 198 18.74 10.85 -14.90
CA GLY A 198 17.84 10.76 -16.04
C GLY A 198 18.58 10.70 -17.38
N VAL A 199 19.53 11.61 -17.60
CA VAL A 199 20.41 11.56 -18.79
C VAL A 199 21.20 10.27 -18.81
N SER A 200 21.81 9.87 -17.68
CA SER A 200 22.56 8.63 -17.56
C SER A 200 21.70 7.40 -17.89
N TYR A 201 20.46 7.37 -17.39
CA TYR A 201 19.50 6.30 -17.67
C TYR A 201 19.23 6.20 -19.17
N VAL A 202 18.91 7.31 -19.82
CA VAL A 202 18.63 7.34 -21.26
C VAL A 202 19.84 6.86 -22.06
N SER A 203 21.02 7.42 -21.80
CA SER A 203 22.27 7.06 -22.49
C SER A 203 22.63 5.58 -22.30
N VAL A 204 22.65 5.10 -21.06
CA VAL A 204 22.99 3.69 -20.75
C VAL A 204 21.96 2.74 -21.34
N THR A 205 20.67 3.08 -21.30
CA THR A 205 19.61 2.24 -21.86
C THR A 205 19.71 2.15 -23.37
N ILE A 206 19.96 3.27 -24.07
CA ILE A 206 20.19 3.26 -25.53
C ILE A 206 21.41 2.40 -25.89
N ILE A 207 22.51 2.53 -25.16
CA ILE A 207 23.72 1.72 -25.37
C ILE A 207 23.41 0.24 -25.11
N ALA A 208 22.72 -0.09 -24.03
CA ALA A 208 22.36 -1.46 -23.67
C ALA A 208 21.46 -2.10 -24.74
N LEU A 209 20.45 -1.37 -25.23
CA LEU A 209 19.55 -1.81 -26.29
C LEU A 209 20.29 -2.05 -27.61
N ARG A 210 21.15 -1.10 -28.03
CA ARG A 210 21.99 -1.27 -29.24
C ARG A 210 22.88 -2.50 -29.13
N ARG A 211 23.51 -2.71 -27.97
CA ARG A 211 24.36 -3.88 -27.73
C ARG A 211 23.57 -5.18 -27.70
N LEU A 212 22.37 -5.19 -27.11
CA LEU A 212 21.46 -6.34 -27.16
C LEU A 212 21.06 -6.67 -28.60
N LEU A 213 20.61 -5.68 -29.37
CA LEU A 213 20.20 -5.86 -30.76
C LEU A 213 21.34 -6.30 -31.68
N SER A 214 22.59 -5.91 -31.38
CA SER A 214 23.78 -6.44 -32.06
C SER A 214 24.16 -7.87 -31.63
N PHE A 215 23.70 -8.30 -30.46
CA PHE A 215 24.09 -9.58 -29.85
C PHE A 215 23.21 -10.75 -30.34
N ALA A 216 21.93 -10.51 -30.64
CA ALA A 216 21.01 -11.53 -31.14
C ALA A 216 19.85 -10.91 -31.94
N PRO A 217 19.17 -11.68 -32.82
CA PRO A 217 18.02 -11.17 -33.55
C PRO A 217 16.85 -10.79 -32.62
N PRO A 218 16.04 -9.78 -32.97
CA PRO A 218 14.93 -9.30 -32.13
C PRO A 218 13.94 -10.39 -31.70
N SER A 219 13.70 -11.40 -32.54
CA SER A 219 12.80 -12.53 -32.23
C SER A 219 13.23 -13.32 -31.00
N ARG A 220 14.54 -13.42 -30.71
CA ARG A 220 15.08 -14.08 -29.51
C ARG A 220 15.20 -13.13 -28.32
N LEU A 221 15.14 -11.82 -28.57
CA LEU A 221 15.26 -10.77 -27.55
C LEU A 221 13.91 -10.19 -27.12
N ALA A 222 12.81 -10.54 -27.80
CA ALA A 222 11.49 -9.95 -27.56
C ALA A 222 11.09 -9.88 -26.07
N PRO A 223 11.26 -10.93 -25.24
CA PRO A 223 10.95 -10.83 -23.81
C PRO A 223 11.85 -9.84 -23.06
N ALA A 224 13.15 -9.84 -23.38
CA ALA A 224 14.13 -8.95 -22.77
C ALA A 224 13.84 -7.48 -23.11
N LEU A 225 13.52 -7.20 -24.38
CA LEU A 225 13.14 -5.86 -24.84
C LEU A 225 11.82 -5.40 -24.22
N ALA A 226 10.83 -6.29 -24.13
CA ALA A 226 9.56 -6.00 -23.47
C ALA A 226 9.75 -5.67 -21.98
N LEU A 227 10.59 -6.41 -21.26
CA LEU A 227 10.90 -6.13 -19.86
C LEU A 227 11.65 -4.80 -19.65
N VAL A 228 12.56 -4.42 -20.56
CA VAL A 228 13.20 -3.10 -20.53
C VAL A 228 12.15 -1.99 -20.75
N ALA A 229 11.22 -2.18 -21.68
CA ALA A 229 10.13 -1.24 -21.92
C ALA A 229 9.18 -1.14 -20.72
N SER A 230 8.78 -2.26 -20.12
CA SER A 230 7.94 -2.28 -18.92
C SER A 230 8.63 -1.65 -17.71
N GLN A 231 9.94 -1.86 -17.54
CA GLN A 231 10.73 -1.18 -16.51
C GLN A 231 10.67 0.35 -16.66
N ALA A 232 10.81 0.85 -17.90
CA ALA A 232 10.67 2.27 -18.19
C ALA A 232 9.25 2.77 -17.90
N ALA A 233 8.22 2.01 -18.30
CA ALA A 233 6.82 2.35 -18.06
C ALA A 233 6.46 2.40 -16.57
N TRP A 234 7.09 1.55 -15.74
CA TRP A 234 6.79 1.45 -14.31
C TRP A 234 7.46 2.53 -13.47
N PHE A 235 8.70 2.92 -13.82
CA PHE A 235 9.52 3.73 -12.91
C PHE A 235 10.04 5.03 -13.50
N VAL A 236 10.07 5.16 -14.82
CA VAL A 236 10.60 6.37 -15.49
C VAL A 236 9.46 7.23 -15.99
N LEU A 237 8.50 6.62 -16.70
CA LEU A 237 7.35 7.35 -17.24
C LEU A 237 6.55 8.07 -16.15
N PRO A 238 6.24 7.46 -14.97
CA PRO A 238 5.48 8.17 -13.95
C PRO A 238 6.21 9.36 -13.34
N VAL A 239 7.54 9.25 -13.19
CA VAL A 239 8.36 10.36 -12.70
C VAL A 239 8.33 11.51 -13.73
N LEU A 240 8.54 11.22 -15.01
CA LEU A 240 8.51 12.22 -16.08
C LEU A 240 7.13 12.88 -16.23
N LEU A 241 6.05 12.09 -16.22
CA LEU A 241 4.69 12.59 -16.31
C LEU A 241 4.30 13.38 -15.05
N GLY A 242 4.79 13.00 -13.87
CA GLY A 242 4.60 13.75 -12.64
C GLY A 242 5.15 15.19 -12.74
N PHE A 243 6.30 15.38 -13.41
CA PHE A 243 6.85 16.71 -13.68
C PHE A 243 6.11 17.45 -14.81
N ALA A 244 5.80 16.76 -15.91
CA ALA A 244 5.26 17.41 -17.11
C ALA A 244 3.74 17.67 -17.05
N ARG A 245 3.00 16.81 -16.34
CA ARG A 245 1.53 16.76 -16.31
C ARG A 245 1.03 16.32 -14.92
N PRO A 246 1.27 17.11 -13.85
CA PRO A 246 0.92 16.73 -12.48
C PRO A 246 -0.58 16.42 -12.30
N ASN A 247 -1.45 17.06 -13.08
CA ASN A 247 -2.90 16.89 -13.03
C ASN A 247 -3.40 15.50 -13.48
N LEU A 248 -2.57 14.69 -14.15
CA LEU A 248 -2.96 13.33 -14.59
C LEU A 248 -3.17 12.36 -13.42
N TYR A 249 -2.66 12.67 -12.23
CA TYR A 249 -2.54 11.71 -11.14
C TYR A 249 -3.55 11.89 -9.99
N GLY A 250 -4.60 12.69 -10.19
CA GLY A 250 -5.66 12.89 -9.18
C GLY A 250 -5.14 13.48 -7.86
N SER A 251 -5.98 13.44 -6.82
CA SER A 251 -5.67 14.04 -5.51
C SER A 251 -4.61 13.27 -4.69
N GLY A 252 -4.34 12.00 -5.03
CA GLY A 252 -3.34 11.16 -4.36
C GLY A 252 -1.90 11.33 -4.86
N GLY A 253 -1.68 12.14 -5.91
CA GLY A 253 -0.37 12.41 -6.49
C GLY A 253 0.20 11.28 -7.36
N ALA A 254 1.23 11.61 -8.14
CA ALA A 254 1.79 10.71 -9.15
C ALA A 254 2.41 9.43 -8.60
N THR A 255 2.95 9.50 -7.38
CA THR A 255 3.74 8.43 -6.77
C THR A 255 2.86 7.33 -6.19
N ALA A 256 1.81 7.65 -5.42
CA ALA A 256 0.92 6.66 -4.80
C ALA A 256 0.19 5.79 -5.82
N LEU A 257 -0.40 6.44 -6.81
CA LEU A 257 -1.19 5.77 -7.83
C LEU A 257 -0.27 4.87 -8.69
N ALA A 258 0.87 5.38 -9.14
CA ALA A 258 1.85 4.57 -9.86
C ALA A 258 2.34 3.37 -9.02
N PHE A 259 2.55 3.56 -7.72
CA PHE A 259 3.01 2.49 -6.84
C PHE A 259 2.03 1.31 -6.75
N ILE A 260 0.74 1.56 -6.52
CA ILE A 260 -0.29 0.50 -6.42
C ILE A 260 -0.37 -0.27 -7.74
N TRP A 261 -0.40 0.45 -8.86
CA TRP A 261 -0.48 -0.13 -10.19
C TRP A 261 0.75 -0.97 -10.56
N VAL A 262 1.95 -0.50 -10.22
CA VAL A 262 3.19 -1.27 -10.38
C VAL A 262 3.19 -2.51 -9.47
N ALA A 263 2.70 -2.41 -8.24
CA ALA A 263 2.60 -3.55 -7.32
C ALA A 263 1.63 -4.63 -7.85
N ILE A 264 0.51 -4.24 -8.48
CA ILE A 264 -0.40 -5.17 -9.16
C ILE A 264 0.31 -5.86 -10.33
N ALA A 265 0.99 -5.09 -11.19
CA ALA A 265 1.70 -5.63 -12.35
C ALA A 265 2.81 -6.62 -11.94
N HIS A 266 3.56 -6.28 -10.89
CA HIS A 266 4.54 -7.17 -10.26
C HIS A 266 3.89 -8.43 -9.69
N SER A 267 2.74 -8.32 -9.01
CA SER A 267 2.00 -9.48 -8.47
C SER A 267 1.54 -10.43 -9.57
N VAL A 268 1.09 -9.90 -10.72
CA VAL A 268 0.72 -10.71 -11.90
C VAL A 268 1.93 -11.45 -12.47
N GLN A 269 3.06 -10.76 -12.65
CA GLN A 269 4.32 -11.41 -13.07
C GLN A 269 4.72 -12.52 -12.10
N TYR A 270 4.62 -12.27 -10.80
CA TYR A 270 5.00 -13.22 -9.77
C TYR A 270 4.14 -14.49 -9.80
N LEU A 271 2.82 -14.32 -9.93
CA LEU A 271 1.90 -15.44 -10.06
C LEU A 271 2.17 -16.26 -11.31
N TRP A 272 2.46 -15.60 -12.44
CA TRP A 272 2.83 -16.26 -13.68
C TRP A 272 4.07 -17.16 -13.52
N ILE A 273 5.17 -16.62 -12.97
CA ILE A 273 6.43 -17.38 -12.81
C ILE A 273 6.28 -18.49 -11.75
N SER A 274 5.56 -18.22 -10.67
CA SER A 274 5.29 -19.18 -9.59
C SER A 274 4.41 -20.33 -10.06
N PHE A 275 3.37 -20.03 -10.83
CA PHE A 275 2.50 -21.04 -11.41
C PHE A 275 3.25 -21.94 -12.40
N HIS A 276 4.07 -21.34 -13.28
CA HIS A 276 4.93 -22.11 -14.17
C HIS A 276 5.86 -23.03 -13.37
N TYR A 277 6.56 -22.48 -12.37
CA TYR A 277 7.49 -23.23 -11.54
C TYR A 277 6.81 -24.40 -10.82
N ALA A 278 5.62 -24.19 -10.26
CA ALA A 278 4.86 -25.22 -9.56
C ALA A 278 4.48 -26.38 -10.49
N ARG A 279 4.08 -26.09 -11.74
CA ARG A 279 3.78 -27.12 -12.75
C ARG A 279 5.03 -27.81 -13.30
N ALA A 280 6.11 -27.07 -13.50
CA ALA A 280 7.35 -27.60 -14.05
C ALA A 280 8.13 -28.45 -13.04
N SER A 281 8.00 -28.16 -11.74
CA SER A 281 8.62 -28.94 -10.66
C SER A 281 7.81 -30.19 -10.25
N GLY A 282 6.67 -30.44 -10.89
CA GLY A 282 5.78 -31.56 -10.55
C GLY A 282 4.91 -31.37 -9.30
N ASN A 283 4.99 -30.21 -8.64
CA ASN A 283 4.18 -29.90 -7.45
C ASN A 283 2.69 -29.73 -7.76
N VAL A 284 2.37 -29.38 -9.00
CA VAL A 284 1.00 -29.18 -9.50
C VAL A 284 0.84 -29.97 -10.80
N ALA A 285 -0.10 -30.90 -10.82
CA ALA A 285 -0.41 -31.66 -12.02
C ALA A 285 -0.86 -30.72 -13.16
N ARG A 286 -0.59 -31.10 -14.41
CA ARG A 286 -0.88 -30.27 -15.59
C ARG A 286 -2.37 -30.29 -16.00
N THR A 287 -3.28 -30.33 -15.03
CA THR A 287 -4.73 -30.28 -15.24
C THR A 287 -5.32 -28.96 -14.74
N ALA A 288 -6.41 -28.49 -15.35
CA ALA A 288 -7.07 -27.25 -14.94
C ALA A 288 -7.53 -27.27 -13.46
N PRO A 289 -8.14 -28.35 -12.94
CA PRO A 289 -8.55 -28.41 -11.53
C PRO A 289 -7.37 -28.29 -10.56
N SER A 290 -6.23 -28.94 -10.87
CA SER A 290 -5.02 -28.84 -10.02
C SER A 290 -4.43 -27.43 -10.02
N GLY A 291 -4.48 -26.75 -11.18
CA GLY A 291 -4.05 -25.36 -11.29
C GLY A 291 -4.94 -24.40 -10.50
N LEU A 292 -6.26 -24.55 -10.61
CA LEU A 292 -7.23 -23.77 -9.83
C LEU A 292 -7.06 -24.02 -8.33
N TRP A 293 -6.85 -25.27 -7.93
CA TRP A 293 -6.61 -25.61 -6.53
C TRP A 293 -5.32 -24.98 -5.99
N TYR A 294 -4.25 -24.94 -6.80
CA TYR A 294 -3.02 -24.23 -6.43
C TYR A 294 -3.27 -22.73 -6.22
N LEU A 295 -3.99 -22.08 -7.14
CA LEU A 295 -4.35 -20.66 -7.00
C LEU A 295 -5.27 -20.42 -5.79
N GLY A 296 -6.18 -21.34 -5.50
CA GLY A 296 -6.99 -21.30 -4.27
C GLY A 296 -6.11 -21.31 -3.02
N LYS A 297 -5.14 -22.23 -2.94
CA LYS A 297 -4.20 -22.28 -1.80
C LYS A 297 -3.38 -21.00 -1.66
N THR A 298 -2.97 -20.36 -2.77
CA THR A 298 -2.24 -19.11 -2.68
C THR A 298 -3.13 -17.98 -2.16
N VAL A 299 -4.40 -17.91 -2.56
CA VAL A 299 -5.36 -16.97 -1.96
C VAL A 299 -5.50 -17.22 -0.45
N LEU A 300 -5.70 -18.47 -0.03
CA LEU A 300 -5.86 -18.81 1.38
C LEU A 300 -4.62 -18.43 2.21
N ALA A 301 -3.42 -18.84 1.78
CA ALA A 301 -2.19 -18.53 2.48
C ALA A 301 -1.89 -17.02 2.51
N GLY A 302 -2.14 -16.33 1.39
CA GLY A 302 -2.01 -14.88 1.29
C GLY A 302 -2.98 -14.14 2.20
N ALA A 303 -4.22 -14.61 2.30
CA ALA A 303 -5.22 -13.96 3.14
C ALA A 303 -4.84 -14.05 4.61
N VAL A 304 -4.31 -15.20 5.06
CA VAL A 304 -3.84 -15.37 6.45
C VAL A 304 -2.79 -14.34 6.82
N ILE A 305 -1.73 -14.18 6.02
CA ILE A 305 -0.62 -13.29 6.36
C ILE A 305 -1.01 -11.80 6.37
N TRP A 306 -2.06 -11.43 5.61
CA TRP A 306 -2.58 -10.05 5.57
C TRP A 306 -3.64 -9.76 6.63
N VAL A 307 -4.50 -10.72 6.94
CA VAL A 307 -5.67 -10.50 7.79
C VAL A 307 -5.39 -10.81 9.25
N VAL A 308 -4.71 -11.91 9.55
CA VAL A 308 -4.51 -12.35 10.95
C VAL A 308 -3.75 -11.29 11.77
N PRO A 309 -2.60 -10.74 11.32
CA PRO A 309 -1.90 -9.73 12.09
C PRO A 309 -2.74 -8.47 12.33
N ALA A 310 -3.53 -8.05 11.33
CA ALA A 310 -4.41 -6.90 11.44
C ALA A 310 -5.53 -7.13 12.46
N VAL A 311 -6.19 -8.28 12.42
CA VAL A 311 -7.28 -8.61 13.36
C VAL A 311 -6.75 -8.77 14.78
N VAL A 312 -5.66 -9.50 14.96
CA VAL A 312 -5.09 -9.77 16.29
C VAL A 312 -4.63 -8.48 16.97
N CYS A 313 -4.07 -7.53 16.22
CA CYS A 313 -3.53 -6.28 16.74
C CYS A 313 -4.51 -5.10 16.68
N ALA A 314 -5.75 -5.31 16.25
CA ALA A 314 -6.76 -4.26 16.20
C ALA A 314 -7.27 -3.88 17.61
N PRO A 315 -7.81 -2.65 17.78
CA PRO A 315 -8.53 -2.27 18.98
C PRO A 315 -9.66 -3.26 19.30
N GLY A 316 -9.75 -3.69 20.56
CA GLY A 316 -10.73 -4.70 21.01
C GLY A 316 -10.25 -6.16 20.93
N ALA A 317 -9.09 -6.42 20.32
CA ALA A 317 -8.39 -7.70 20.40
C ALA A 317 -7.17 -7.59 21.35
N LEU A 318 -5.94 -7.79 20.85
CA LEU A 318 -4.71 -7.66 21.66
C LEU A 318 -4.03 -6.29 21.52
N GLY A 319 -4.45 -5.44 20.58
CA GLY A 319 -3.80 -4.16 20.31
C GLY A 319 -4.70 -2.96 20.53
N LEU A 320 -4.12 -1.76 20.35
CA LEU A 320 -4.78 -0.47 20.58
C LEU A 320 -4.74 0.46 19.35
N LEU A 321 -4.12 0.03 18.24
CA LEU A 321 -3.88 0.88 17.08
C LEU A 321 -4.96 0.64 16.01
N PRO A 322 -5.85 1.60 15.71
CA PRO A 322 -6.85 1.44 14.66
C PRO A 322 -6.23 1.17 13.28
N PHE A 323 -6.98 0.48 12.43
CA PHE A 323 -6.48 0.04 11.13
C PHE A 323 -5.99 1.21 10.26
N ASP A 324 -6.82 2.25 10.11
CA ASP A 324 -6.52 3.42 9.29
C ASP A 324 -5.55 4.40 10.00
N ALA A 325 -5.32 4.25 11.31
CA ALA A 325 -4.39 5.05 12.10
C ALA A 325 -2.93 4.54 12.01
N GLY A 326 -2.64 3.56 11.16
CA GLY A 326 -1.27 3.10 10.88
C GLY A 326 -1.06 1.60 10.99
N LEU A 327 -1.95 0.85 11.66
CA LEU A 327 -1.83 -0.60 11.77
C LEU A 327 -1.83 -1.26 10.38
N GLY A 328 -2.69 -0.80 9.46
CA GLY A 328 -2.70 -1.31 8.10
C GLY A 328 -1.37 -1.15 7.36
N LEU A 329 -0.72 0.01 7.52
CA LEU A 329 0.57 0.29 6.88
C LEU A 329 1.71 -0.47 7.56
N LEU A 330 1.66 -0.67 8.87
CA LEU A 330 2.62 -1.52 9.60
C LEU A 330 2.51 -2.99 9.17
N VAL A 331 1.28 -3.51 9.06
CA VAL A 331 1.06 -4.87 8.54
C VAL A 331 1.59 -4.96 7.11
N ALA A 332 1.27 -3.98 6.26
CA ALA A 332 1.82 -3.94 4.90
C ALA A 332 3.36 -3.95 4.89
N ALA A 333 4.00 -3.16 5.73
CA ALA A 333 5.46 -3.12 5.84
C ALA A 333 6.04 -4.46 6.29
N ALA A 334 5.49 -5.08 7.34
CA ALA A 334 5.95 -6.36 7.85
C ALA A 334 5.79 -7.48 6.81
N VAL A 335 4.62 -7.56 6.16
CA VAL A 335 4.34 -8.57 5.13
C VAL A 335 5.28 -8.41 3.93
N ASN A 336 5.49 -7.18 3.46
CA ASN A 336 6.37 -6.91 2.33
C ASN A 336 7.83 -7.17 2.66
N LEU A 337 8.34 -6.71 3.80
CA LEU A 337 9.73 -6.97 4.21
C LEU A 337 9.99 -8.46 4.39
N HIS A 338 9.05 -9.18 5.01
CA HIS A 338 9.10 -10.64 5.11
C HIS A 338 9.18 -11.27 3.71
N HIS A 339 8.31 -10.85 2.81
CA HIS A 339 8.29 -11.33 1.43
C HIS A 339 9.61 -11.02 0.68
N PHE A 340 10.17 -9.81 0.78
CA PHE A 340 11.42 -9.44 0.11
C PHE A 340 12.61 -10.29 0.55
N ILE A 341 12.67 -10.64 1.84
CA ILE A 341 13.71 -11.52 2.40
C ILE A 341 13.60 -12.92 1.78
N LEU A 342 12.39 -13.47 1.69
CA LEU A 342 12.15 -14.79 1.10
C LEU A 342 12.45 -14.80 -0.40
N ASP A 343 11.91 -13.84 -1.13
CA ASP A 343 12.08 -13.71 -2.57
C ASP A 343 13.55 -13.49 -2.97
N GLY A 344 14.25 -12.72 -2.13
CA GLY A 344 15.68 -12.53 -2.23
C GLY A 344 16.49 -13.83 -2.18
N ALA A 345 15.92 -14.95 -1.76
CA ALA A 345 16.56 -16.27 -1.70
C ALA A 345 16.00 -17.28 -2.72
N ILE A 346 14.68 -17.34 -2.93
CA ILE A 346 14.05 -18.48 -3.61
C ILE A 346 14.11 -18.46 -5.15
N TRP A 347 14.53 -17.34 -5.75
CA TRP A 347 14.55 -17.14 -7.22
C TRP A 347 15.95 -17.15 -7.84
N LYS A 348 16.98 -17.53 -7.09
CA LYS A 348 18.35 -17.49 -7.59
C LYS A 348 18.58 -18.51 -8.70
N LEU A 349 18.78 -18.03 -9.94
CA LEU A 349 19.10 -18.87 -11.11
C LEU A 349 20.41 -19.67 -10.97
N ARG A 350 21.25 -19.35 -9.98
CA ARG A 350 22.47 -20.12 -9.64
C ARG A 350 22.18 -21.35 -8.78
N ASP A 351 21.00 -21.43 -8.14
CA ASP A 351 20.55 -22.64 -7.47
C ASP A 351 20.20 -23.67 -8.55
N GLY A 352 20.80 -24.87 -8.49
CA GLY A 352 20.61 -25.90 -9.51
C GLY A 352 19.16 -26.36 -9.65
N THR A 353 18.38 -26.40 -8.56
CA THR A 353 16.95 -26.77 -8.64
C THR A 353 16.14 -25.68 -9.34
N VAL A 354 16.40 -24.41 -8.99
CA VAL A 354 15.65 -23.28 -9.56
C VAL A 354 16.06 -23.04 -11.02
N GLY A 355 17.36 -23.04 -11.28
CA GLY A 355 17.94 -22.90 -12.62
C GLY A 355 17.50 -24.01 -13.57
N ASN A 356 17.45 -25.27 -13.11
CA ASN A 356 17.01 -26.39 -13.96
C ASN A 356 15.53 -26.30 -14.35
N VAL A 357 14.67 -25.76 -13.48
CA VAL A 357 13.24 -25.60 -13.79
C VAL A 357 12.99 -24.37 -14.69
N LEU A 358 13.65 -23.24 -14.38
CA LEU A 358 13.39 -21.97 -15.06
C LEU A 358 14.20 -21.78 -16.34
N VAL A 359 15.38 -22.39 -16.44
CA VAL A 359 16.31 -22.24 -17.58
C VAL A 359 16.61 -23.58 -18.23
N GLY A 360 16.85 -24.63 -17.43
CA GLY A 360 16.99 -25.99 -17.92
C GLY A 360 15.69 -26.46 -18.59
N GLN A 361 15.81 -27.18 -19.70
CA GLN A 361 14.68 -27.87 -20.32
C GLN A 361 14.48 -29.29 -19.74
N THR A 362 15.16 -29.62 -18.65
CA THR A 362 15.11 -30.93 -18.01
C THR A 362 14.03 -30.94 -16.93
N SER A 363 13.05 -31.83 -17.11
CA SER A 363 12.11 -32.24 -16.06
C SER A 363 12.87 -33.13 -15.07
N ALA A 364 13.66 -32.55 -14.17
CA ALA A 364 14.17 -33.29 -13.03
C ALA A 364 13.04 -33.39 -12.00
N ALA A 365 12.44 -34.58 -11.89
CA ALA A 365 11.55 -34.89 -10.78
C ALA A 365 12.35 -34.71 -9.46
N PRO A 366 11.79 -34.04 -8.44
CA PRO A 366 12.44 -34.00 -7.14
C PRO A 366 12.63 -35.43 -6.62
N SER A 367 13.83 -35.76 -6.15
CA SER A 367 14.03 -36.98 -5.39
C SER A 367 13.11 -36.96 -4.16
N ALA A 368 12.32 -38.01 -3.99
CA ALA A 368 11.47 -38.18 -2.82
C ALA A 368 12.35 -38.06 -1.57
N SER A 369 12.07 -37.06 -0.73
CA SER A 369 12.74 -36.96 0.56
C SER A 369 12.23 -38.11 1.45
N PRO A 370 13.11 -38.75 2.24
CA PRO A 370 12.69 -39.79 3.16
C PRO A 370 11.63 -39.24 4.12
N ALA A 371 10.61 -40.04 4.39
CA ALA A 371 9.50 -39.67 5.26
C ALA A 371 10.04 -39.29 6.65
N ALA A 372 10.00 -38.00 6.99
CA ALA A 372 10.21 -37.58 8.36
C ALA A 372 9.14 -38.21 9.26
N LYS A 373 9.50 -38.59 10.48
CA LYS A 373 8.55 -39.01 11.52
C LYS A 373 7.64 -37.81 11.84
N GLY A 374 6.52 -37.72 11.14
CA GLY A 374 5.54 -36.66 11.27
C GLY A 374 4.57 -36.89 12.41
N LEU A 375 3.75 -35.88 12.67
CA LEU A 375 2.52 -36.01 13.45
C LEU A 375 1.73 -37.25 12.99
N GLY A 376 1.06 -37.94 13.92
CA GLY A 376 0.14 -39.03 13.57
C GLY A 376 -0.88 -38.58 12.51
N ALA A 377 -1.36 -39.50 11.66
CA ALA A 377 -2.18 -39.16 10.49
C ALA A 377 -3.35 -38.22 10.81
N TRP A 378 -4.00 -38.43 11.96
CA TRP A 378 -5.07 -37.57 12.46
C TRP A 378 -4.59 -36.15 12.78
N ALA A 379 -3.49 -36.00 13.52
CA ALA A 379 -2.95 -34.68 13.88
C ALA A 379 -2.46 -33.91 12.63
N ALA A 380 -1.89 -34.59 11.64
CA ALA A 380 -1.52 -33.99 10.36
C ALA A 380 -2.76 -33.53 9.55
N TRP A 381 -3.83 -34.32 9.57
CA TRP A 381 -5.11 -33.93 8.96
C TRP A 381 -5.72 -32.72 9.68
N ALA A 382 -5.80 -32.75 11.01
CA ALA A 382 -6.38 -31.68 11.82
C ALA A 382 -5.63 -30.35 11.61
N ALA A 383 -4.30 -30.38 11.58
CA ALA A 383 -3.49 -29.20 11.30
C ALA A 383 -3.76 -28.62 9.90
N ARG A 384 -3.90 -29.48 8.88
CA ARG A 384 -4.25 -29.03 7.51
C ARG A 384 -5.66 -28.45 7.44
N ALA A 385 -6.62 -29.08 8.10
CA ALA A 385 -8.00 -28.59 8.18
C ALA A 385 -8.05 -27.21 8.87
N ALA A 386 -7.31 -27.04 9.97
CA ALA A 386 -7.20 -25.77 10.67
C ALA A 386 -6.58 -24.66 9.79
N LEU A 387 -5.52 -24.96 9.03
CA LEU A 387 -4.92 -24.00 8.09
C LEU A 387 -5.87 -23.60 6.96
N VAL A 388 -6.62 -24.55 6.41
CA VAL A 388 -7.65 -24.27 5.39
C VAL A 388 -8.76 -23.42 5.97
N ALA A 389 -9.26 -23.75 7.17
CA ALA A 389 -10.27 -22.98 7.86
C ALA A 389 -9.80 -21.55 8.15
N ALA A 390 -8.58 -21.37 8.67
CA ALA A 390 -7.98 -20.06 8.90
C ALA A 390 -7.86 -19.25 7.61
N GLY A 391 -7.47 -19.90 6.51
CA GLY A 391 -7.42 -19.28 5.18
C GLY A 391 -8.79 -18.86 4.66
N LEU A 392 -9.82 -19.69 4.82
CA LEU A 392 -11.18 -19.38 4.38
C LEU A 392 -11.78 -18.25 5.19
N VAL A 393 -11.61 -18.27 6.51
CA VAL A 393 -12.03 -17.19 7.40
C VAL A 393 -11.32 -15.89 7.04
N SER A 394 -10.00 -15.94 6.81
CA SER A 394 -9.22 -14.74 6.42
C SER A 394 -9.65 -14.19 5.07
N ALA A 395 -9.86 -15.04 4.06
CA ALA A 395 -10.33 -14.62 2.75
C ALA A 395 -11.74 -14.05 2.80
N GLY A 396 -12.63 -14.66 3.58
CA GLY A 396 -13.98 -14.16 3.85
C GLY A 396 -13.97 -12.81 4.56
N ALA A 397 -13.13 -12.65 5.59
CA ALA A 397 -12.93 -11.40 6.31
C ALA A 397 -12.40 -10.29 5.40
N TRP A 398 -11.46 -10.59 4.49
CA TRP A 398 -11.01 -9.64 3.46
C TRP A 398 -12.15 -9.20 2.56
N ALA A 399 -12.88 -10.16 1.98
CA ALA A 399 -13.99 -9.88 1.06
C ALA A 399 -15.11 -9.09 1.74
N ALA A 400 -15.48 -9.47 2.97
CA ALA A 400 -16.46 -8.76 3.78
C ALA A 400 -15.99 -7.33 4.11
N SER A 401 -14.73 -7.15 4.49
CA SER A 401 -14.17 -5.81 4.75
C SER A 401 -14.23 -4.92 3.52
N ALA A 402 -13.86 -5.46 2.35
CA ALA A 402 -13.92 -4.74 1.08
C ALA A 402 -15.35 -4.36 0.69
N TRP A 403 -16.28 -5.31 0.82
CA TRP A 403 -17.70 -5.08 0.56
C TRP A 403 -18.29 -4.03 1.49
N GLU A 404 -18.03 -4.11 2.79
CA GLU A 404 -18.54 -3.15 3.76
C GLU A 404 -17.94 -1.75 3.55
N LYS A 405 -16.66 -1.62 3.15
CA LYS A 405 -16.10 -0.31 2.77
C LYS A 405 -16.82 0.30 1.58
N GLU A 406 -16.96 -0.44 0.47
CA GLU A 406 -17.57 0.09 -0.75
C GLU A 406 -19.10 0.29 -0.59
N MET A 407 -19.82 -0.77 -0.25
CA MET A 407 -21.28 -0.77 -0.24
C MET A 407 -21.85 -0.22 1.06
N GLY A 408 -21.23 -0.57 2.18
CA GLY A 408 -21.72 -0.26 3.52
C GLY A 408 -21.33 1.11 4.05
N LEU A 409 -20.19 1.65 3.60
CA LEU A 409 -19.72 2.98 3.97
C LEU A 409 -19.85 3.94 2.80
N ASP A 410 -19.08 3.77 1.73
CA ASP A 410 -18.94 4.80 0.70
C ASP A 410 -20.26 5.07 -0.04
N ARG A 411 -20.92 4.02 -0.57
CA ARG A 411 -22.22 4.18 -1.25
C ARG A 411 -23.37 4.51 -0.30
N ALA A 412 -23.42 3.87 0.86
CA ALA A 412 -24.47 4.12 1.85
C ALA A 412 -24.41 5.57 2.36
N ALA A 413 -23.20 6.07 2.66
CA ALA A 413 -23.01 7.45 3.08
C ALA A 413 -23.33 8.44 1.96
N ALA A 414 -22.95 8.14 0.71
CA ALA A 414 -23.34 8.95 -0.45
C ALA A 414 -24.87 9.06 -0.60
N ASN A 415 -25.60 8.00 -0.24
CA ASN A 415 -27.06 7.96 -0.26
C ASN A 415 -27.72 8.49 1.04
N GLY A 416 -26.94 8.91 2.03
CA GLY A 416 -27.46 9.36 3.33
C GLY A 416 -28.05 8.24 4.21
N ASP A 417 -27.78 6.97 3.90
CA ASP A 417 -28.30 5.80 4.62
C ASP A 417 -27.47 5.52 5.89
N LEU A 418 -27.78 6.28 6.95
CA LEU A 418 -27.14 6.15 8.25
C LEU A 418 -27.31 4.76 8.87
N ALA A 419 -28.44 4.09 8.63
CA ALA A 419 -28.70 2.77 9.20
C ALA A 419 -27.72 1.74 8.62
N ARG A 420 -27.55 1.73 7.29
CA ARG A 420 -26.60 0.86 6.62
C ARG A 420 -25.15 1.16 7.01
N VAL A 421 -24.80 2.43 7.19
CA VAL A 421 -23.46 2.86 7.67
C VAL A 421 -23.19 2.33 9.09
N ARG A 422 -24.15 2.42 10.01
CA ARG A 422 -23.98 1.88 11.38
C ARG A 422 -23.79 0.36 11.39
N VAL A 423 -24.53 -0.38 10.55
CA VAL A 423 -24.33 -1.82 10.39
C VAL A 423 -22.94 -2.13 9.81
N ALA A 424 -22.48 -1.36 8.82
CA ALA A 424 -21.14 -1.50 8.26
C ALA A 424 -20.06 -1.26 9.33
N ALA A 425 -20.21 -0.19 10.12
CA ALA A 425 -19.29 0.15 11.20
C ALA A 425 -19.12 -1.00 12.20
N GLN A 426 -20.24 -1.57 12.68
CA GLN A 426 -20.23 -2.72 13.59
C GLN A 426 -19.52 -3.94 12.98
N ARG A 427 -19.81 -4.27 11.71
CA ARG A 427 -19.18 -5.40 11.02
C ARG A 427 -17.69 -5.20 10.80
N LEU A 428 -17.29 -3.99 10.43
CA LEU A 428 -15.89 -3.64 10.25
C LEU A 428 -15.14 -3.66 11.58
N ALA A 429 -15.75 -3.21 12.68
CA ALA A 429 -15.16 -3.32 14.01
C ALA A 429 -14.88 -4.78 14.41
N LEU A 430 -15.81 -5.71 14.16
CA LEU A 430 -15.60 -7.14 14.39
C LEU A 430 -14.45 -7.73 13.56
N LEU A 431 -14.12 -7.12 12.42
CA LEU A 431 -13.03 -7.52 11.54
C LEU A 431 -11.71 -6.77 11.84
N GLY A 432 -11.65 -6.00 12.93
CA GLY A 432 -10.50 -5.17 13.28
C GLY A 432 -10.26 -4.02 12.31
N ARG A 433 -11.32 -3.56 11.64
CA ARG A 433 -11.32 -2.48 10.61
C ARG A 433 -12.09 -1.24 11.04
N ASP A 434 -12.33 -1.07 12.34
CA ASP A 434 -12.90 0.17 12.86
C ASP A 434 -11.92 1.34 12.68
N SER A 435 -12.46 2.55 12.50
CA SER A 435 -11.66 3.76 12.38
C SER A 435 -12.43 5.04 12.67
N ALA A 436 -11.68 6.07 13.10
CA ALA A 436 -12.22 7.41 13.33
C ALA A 436 -12.99 7.96 12.12
N ARG A 437 -12.53 7.68 10.89
CA ARG A 437 -13.19 8.11 9.65
C ARG A 437 -14.63 7.59 9.52
N ILE A 438 -14.90 6.37 9.98
CA ILE A 438 -16.25 5.79 9.96
C ILE A 438 -17.17 6.60 10.87
N HIS A 439 -16.72 6.86 12.09
CA HIS A 439 -17.45 7.63 13.09
C HIS A 439 -17.63 9.11 12.71
N VAL A 440 -16.64 9.73 12.07
CA VAL A 440 -16.79 11.06 11.45
C VAL A 440 -17.85 11.05 10.36
N THR A 441 -17.98 9.96 9.60
CA THR A 441 -19.01 9.84 8.56
C THR A 441 -20.39 9.70 9.18
N ILE A 442 -20.54 8.89 10.23
CA ILE A 442 -21.76 8.80 11.04
C ILE A 442 -22.16 10.18 11.60
N GLY A 443 -21.22 10.90 12.21
CA GLY A 443 -21.47 12.24 12.76
C GLY A 443 -21.91 13.24 11.70
N ARG A 444 -21.29 13.26 10.52
CA ARG A 444 -21.68 14.14 9.41
C ARG A 444 -23.10 13.86 8.90
N LEU A 445 -23.49 12.59 8.84
CA LEU A 445 -24.85 12.20 8.44
C LEU A 445 -25.88 12.62 9.49
N LEU A 446 -25.56 12.51 10.77
CA LEU A 446 -26.40 12.99 11.87
C LEU A 446 -26.53 14.52 11.86
N ASP A 447 -25.43 15.23 11.62
CA ASP A 447 -25.42 16.69 11.47
C ASP A 447 -26.35 17.16 10.34
N ALA A 448 -26.35 16.45 9.21
CA ALA A 448 -27.21 16.74 8.07
C ALA A 448 -28.70 16.49 8.37
N ARG A 449 -29.01 15.66 9.37
CA ARG A 449 -30.37 15.39 9.87
C ARG A 449 -30.78 16.33 11.01
N GLY A 450 -29.88 17.22 11.45
CA GLY A 450 -30.13 18.11 12.59
C GLY A 450 -29.94 17.44 13.96
N GLU A 451 -29.50 16.18 14.02
CA GLU A 451 -29.29 15.42 15.26
C GLU A 451 -27.95 15.79 15.92
N LYS A 452 -27.79 17.04 16.36
CA LYS A 452 -26.51 17.61 16.83
C LYS A 452 -25.89 16.89 18.02
N ALA A 453 -26.70 16.44 18.99
CA ALA A 453 -26.20 15.72 20.16
C ALA A 453 -25.59 14.36 19.76
N ALA A 454 -26.30 13.57 18.95
CA ALA A 454 -25.79 12.29 18.45
C ALA A 454 -24.59 12.46 17.52
N ALA A 455 -24.55 13.54 16.72
CA ALA A 455 -23.38 13.87 15.91
C ALA A 455 -22.13 14.11 16.78
N HIS A 456 -22.30 14.85 17.89
CA HIS A 456 -21.24 15.08 18.87
C HIS A 456 -20.69 13.78 19.45
N GLU A 457 -21.56 12.89 19.92
CA GLU A 457 -21.17 11.56 20.44
C GLU A 457 -20.40 10.74 19.39
N ALA A 458 -20.82 10.81 18.12
CA ALA A 458 -20.10 10.14 17.04
C ALA A 458 -18.70 10.74 16.81
N TYR A 459 -18.53 12.06 16.93
CA TYR A 459 -17.20 12.69 16.85
C TYR A 459 -16.33 12.36 18.07
N GLU A 460 -16.92 12.25 19.28
CA GLU A 460 -16.21 11.76 20.47
C GLU A 460 -15.76 10.30 20.29
N ALA A 461 -16.62 9.43 19.75
CA ALA A 461 -16.26 8.05 19.42
C ALA A 461 -15.12 7.99 18.40
N ALA A 462 -15.10 8.90 17.42
CA ALA A 462 -13.98 9.01 16.48
C ALA A 462 -12.67 9.37 17.19
N LEU A 463 -12.69 10.34 18.11
CA LEU A 463 -11.52 10.76 18.87
C LEU A 463 -11.09 9.75 19.94
N ALA A 464 -12.00 8.89 20.40
CA ALA A 464 -11.66 7.75 21.26
C ALA A 464 -10.81 6.71 20.51
N LEU A 465 -11.04 6.55 19.20
CA LEU A 465 -10.24 5.67 18.35
C LEU A 465 -8.92 6.33 17.92
N ASP A 466 -8.98 7.58 17.44
CA ASP A 466 -7.79 8.37 17.08
C ASP A 466 -7.92 9.80 17.63
N PRO A 467 -7.28 10.10 18.78
CA PRO A 467 -7.36 11.41 19.41
C PRO A 467 -6.83 12.56 18.56
N GLU A 468 -6.01 12.26 17.55
CA GLU A 468 -5.34 13.23 16.70
C GLU A 468 -5.94 13.27 15.28
N ASP A 469 -7.05 12.56 15.02
CA ASP A 469 -7.73 12.55 13.71
C ASP A 469 -8.16 13.98 13.32
N PRO A 470 -7.59 14.55 12.24
CA PRO A 470 -7.84 15.94 11.89
C PRO A 470 -9.31 16.24 11.54
N ALA A 471 -10.02 15.27 10.97
CA ALA A 471 -11.41 15.47 10.56
C ALA A 471 -12.35 15.42 11.76
N ALA A 472 -12.12 14.52 12.72
CA ALA A 472 -12.86 14.44 13.96
C ALA A 472 -12.62 15.69 14.82
N LEU A 473 -11.36 16.15 14.95
CA LEU A 473 -11.01 17.38 15.66
C LEU A 473 -11.70 18.61 15.05
N ASP A 474 -11.69 18.75 13.73
CA ASP A 474 -12.35 19.87 13.04
C ASP A 474 -13.88 19.84 13.25
N ARG A 475 -14.49 18.65 13.25
CA ARG A 475 -15.93 18.49 13.44
C ARG A 475 -16.38 18.69 14.89
N ILE A 476 -15.63 18.17 15.87
CA ILE A 476 -15.97 18.41 17.28
C ILE A 476 -15.77 19.88 17.66
N ALA A 477 -14.76 20.55 17.08
CA ALA A 477 -14.56 21.98 17.28
C ALA A 477 -15.77 22.79 16.81
N GLU A 478 -16.35 22.46 15.65
CA GLU A 478 -17.59 23.08 15.18
C GLU A 478 -18.74 22.90 16.18
N SER A 479 -18.87 21.69 16.73
CA SER A 479 -19.86 21.43 17.77
C SER A 479 -19.61 22.24 19.04
N TRP A 480 -18.37 22.44 19.46
CA TRP A 480 -18.03 23.28 20.63
C TRP A 480 -18.28 24.77 20.36
N LEU A 481 -18.04 25.26 19.14
CA LEU A 481 -18.38 26.63 18.75
C LEU A 481 -19.87 26.91 18.88
N SER A 482 -20.73 25.98 18.47
CA SER A 482 -22.18 26.14 18.63
C SER A 482 -22.65 26.19 20.10
N ARG A 483 -21.81 25.74 21.04
CA ARG A 483 -22.07 25.75 22.49
C ARG A 483 -21.35 26.89 23.22
N GLY A 484 -20.65 27.77 22.50
CA GLY A 484 -19.86 28.85 23.08
C GLY A 484 -18.53 28.42 23.71
N GLU A 485 -18.08 27.18 23.49
CA GLU A 485 -16.85 26.62 24.05
C GLU A 485 -15.62 26.98 23.17
N PHE A 486 -15.38 28.28 22.99
CA PHE A 486 -14.44 28.81 21.99
C PHE A 486 -12.98 28.34 22.17
N GLN A 487 -12.49 28.24 23.41
CA GLN A 487 -11.10 27.82 23.67
C GLN A 487 -10.85 26.35 23.31
N ARG A 488 -11.79 25.45 23.62
CA ARG A 488 -11.69 24.03 23.23
C ARG A 488 -11.73 23.87 21.71
N ALA A 489 -12.59 24.63 21.04
CA ALA A 489 -12.66 24.64 19.58
C ALA A 489 -11.36 25.14 18.94
N LEU A 490 -10.74 26.17 19.52
CA LEU A 490 -9.46 26.71 19.04
C LEU A 490 -8.33 25.68 19.18
N ASP A 491 -8.22 25.00 20.32
CA ASP A 491 -7.23 23.93 20.53
C ASP A 491 -7.42 22.77 19.53
N ALA A 492 -8.65 22.29 19.35
CA ALA A 492 -8.92 21.22 18.40
C ALA A 492 -8.60 21.61 16.94
N ARG A 493 -8.95 22.83 16.51
CA ARG A 493 -8.58 23.33 15.17
C ARG A 493 -7.07 23.51 15.00
N TYR A 494 -6.36 23.90 16.06
CA TYR A 494 -4.90 23.94 16.05
C TYR A 494 -4.30 22.54 15.86
N ARG A 495 -4.75 21.56 16.65
CA ARG A 495 -4.30 20.16 16.55
C ARG A 495 -4.62 19.57 15.18
N ALA A 496 -5.82 19.82 14.63
CA ALA A 496 -6.18 19.41 13.26
C ALA A 496 -5.22 19.98 12.20
N THR A 497 -4.87 21.27 12.32
CA THR A 497 -3.91 21.93 11.43
C THR A 497 -2.51 21.35 11.54
N ARG A 498 -2.06 21.04 12.76
CA ARG A 498 -0.75 20.43 13.02
C ARG A 498 -0.64 19.03 12.41
N ASN A 499 -1.72 18.24 12.48
CA ASN A 499 -1.73 16.85 12.07
C ASN A 499 -2.06 16.65 10.57
N ALA A 500 -2.63 17.65 9.91
CA ALA A 500 -2.85 17.69 8.46
C ALA A 500 -2.44 19.05 7.88
N PRO A 501 -1.13 19.39 7.89
CA PRO A 501 -0.63 20.67 7.41
C PRO A 501 -0.82 20.88 5.90
N ASP A 502 -1.03 19.79 5.17
CA ASP A 502 -1.31 19.72 3.73
C ASP A 502 -2.77 20.08 3.38
N ARG A 503 -3.66 20.21 4.38
CA ARG A 503 -5.06 20.59 4.18
C ARG A 503 -5.27 22.05 4.58
N PRO A 504 -5.13 23.01 3.65
CA PRO A 504 -5.21 24.45 3.96
C PRO A 504 -6.58 24.86 4.53
N ALA A 505 -7.62 24.07 4.29
CA ALA A 505 -8.94 24.30 4.88
C ALA A 505 -8.93 24.28 6.42
N PHE A 506 -8.14 23.40 7.06
CA PHE A 506 -8.03 23.36 8.52
C PHE A 506 -7.30 24.60 9.04
N ARG A 507 -6.19 24.97 8.40
CA ARG A 507 -5.44 26.19 8.72
C ARG A 507 -6.32 27.43 8.63
N ARG A 508 -7.05 27.60 7.51
CA ARG A 508 -7.97 28.75 7.33
C ARG A 508 -9.01 28.82 8.44
N ARG A 509 -9.68 27.71 8.76
CA ARG A 509 -10.68 27.67 9.84
C ARG A 509 -10.09 27.94 11.22
N TYR A 510 -8.84 27.52 11.47
CA TYR A 510 -8.13 27.85 12.70
C TYR A 510 -7.81 29.35 12.79
N GLU A 511 -7.23 29.92 11.73
CA GLU A 511 -6.86 31.35 11.65
C GLU A 511 -8.09 32.26 11.74
N GLU A 512 -9.20 31.90 11.07
CA GLU A 512 -10.50 32.60 11.16
C GLU A 512 -11.03 32.65 12.59
N LEU A 513 -10.99 31.52 13.32
CA LEU A 513 -11.43 31.47 14.71
C LEU A 513 -10.49 32.26 15.63
N LEU A 514 -9.18 32.15 15.41
CA LEU A 514 -8.19 32.89 16.18
C LEU A 514 -8.39 34.40 16.03
N ALA A 515 -8.56 34.87 14.79
CA ALA A 515 -8.81 36.28 14.50
C ALA A 515 -10.10 36.77 15.17
N ARG A 516 -11.18 35.98 15.10
CA ARG A 516 -12.47 36.30 15.76
C ARG A 516 -12.33 36.44 17.27
N LEU A 517 -11.50 35.61 17.92
CA LEU A 517 -11.29 35.66 19.37
C LEU A 517 -10.28 36.73 19.81
N GLN A 518 -9.43 37.20 18.89
CA GLN A 518 -8.47 38.28 19.12
C GLN A 518 -9.02 39.66 18.75
N ALA A 519 -10.12 39.74 18.00
CA ALA A 519 -10.78 40.99 17.69
C ALA A 519 -11.21 41.69 18.99
N PRO A 520 -10.96 42.99 19.16
CA PRO A 520 -11.53 43.74 20.27
C PRO A 520 -13.06 43.60 20.21
N PRO A 521 -13.76 43.60 21.36
CA PRO A 521 -15.22 43.61 21.34
C PRO A 521 -15.65 44.78 20.45
N GLU A 522 -16.47 44.51 19.44
CA GLU A 522 -17.10 45.58 18.69
C GLU A 522 -17.80 46.46 19.72
N MET A 523 -17.38 47.74 19.80
CA MET A 523 -18.18 48.79 20.42
C MET A 523 -19.40 48.99 19.51
N GLY A 524 -20.31 48.02 19.52
CA GLY A 524 -21.62 48.15 18.93
C GLY A 524 -22.39 49.14 19.77
N ASP A 525 -22.79 50.24 19.13
CA ASP A 525 -23.73 51.26 19.58
C ASP A 525 -23.96 51.29 21.08
N THR A 526 -23.22 52.16 21.76
CA THR A 526 -23.71 52.76 23.00
C THR A 526 -25.09 53.33 22.69
N GLU A 527 -26.15 52.58 23.01
CA GLU A 527 -27.42 53.18 23.37
C GLU A 527 -27.08 54.22 24.43
N GLU A 528 -27.22 55.47 24.00
CA GLU A 528 -27.14 56.65 24.82
C GLU A 528 -28.11 56.44 25.99
N ILE A 529 -27.56 56.12 27.16
CA ILE A 529 -28.31 56.24 28.41
C ILE A 529 -28.57 57.75 28.54
N VAL A 530 -29.73 58.18 28.05
CA VAL A 530 -30.27 59.51 28.29
C VAL A 530 -30.51 59.61 29.78
N VAL A 531 -29.56 60.21 30.48
CA VAL A 531 -29.75 60.69 31.84
C VAL A 531 -30.69 61.89 31.75
N THR A 532 -31.98 61.66 31.97
CA THR A 532 -32.94 62.74 32.21
C THR A 532 -32.71 63.27 33.62
N GLY A 533 -31.96 64.38 33.70
CA GLY A 533 -31.82 65.20 34.91
C GLY A 533 -33.08 66.00 35.21
N GLU A 534 -33.65 65.73 36.39
CA GLU A 534 -34.30 66.64 37.33
C GLU A 534 -35.36 67.65 36.85
N THR A 535 -36.59 67.51 37.40
CA THR A 535 -37.26 68.64 38.03
C THR A 535 -37.78 68.27 39.44
N SER A 536 -37.41 69.14 40.38
CA SER A 536 -37.76 69.19 41.81
C SER A 536 -39.28 69.26 42.06
N PRO A 537 -39.74 68.96 43.30
CA PRO A 537 -40.21 70.09 44.10
C PRO A 537 -39.76 70.09 45.58
N ALA A 538 -39.25 71.25 45.96
CA ALA A 538 -39.44 72.02 47.20
C ALA A 538 -40.06 71.35 48.45
N SER A 539 -39.29 71.44 49.56
CA SER A 539 -39.66 71.87 50.94
C SER A 539 -40.88 71.21 51.64
N ALA A 540 -40.85 70.73 52.88
CA ALA A 540 -40.24 71.22 54.13
C ALA A 540 -40.39 70.13 55.26
N PRO A 541 -40.27 70.41 56.58
CA PRO A 541 -39.07 70.11 57.36
C PRO A 541 -39.32 69.22 58.62
N GLY A 542 -38.22 68.82 59.28
CA GLY A 542 -38.15 68.87 60.75
C GLY A 542 -38.31 67.59 61.56
N GLU A 543 -37.24 67.31 62.33
CA GLU A 543 -37.20 66.75 63.68
C GLU A 543 -37.48 65.26 63.95
N GLY A 544 -36.56 64.64 64.70
CA GLY A 544 -36.92 63.59 65.65
C GLY A 544 -35.94 62.42 65.77
N THR A 545 -34.85 62.61 66.51
CA THR A 545 -34.10 61.52 67.14
C THR A 545 -34.97 60.76 68.16
N LYS A 546 -35.18 59.46 67.95
CA LYS A 546 -34.87 58.36 68.90
C LYS A 546 -35.26 57.00 68.32
#